data_AF-A0A1Y2ZWT8-F1
#
_entry.id   AF-A0A1Y2ZWT8-F1
#
_cell.length_a   1.000
_cell.length_b   1.000
_cell.length_c   1.000
_cell.angle_alpha   90.00
_cell.angle_beta   90.00
_cell.angle_gamma   90.00
#
_symmetry.space_group_name_H-M   'P 1'
#
loop_
_entity.id
_entity.type
_entity.pdbx_description
1 polymer ?
#
loop_
_entity_poly.entity_id
_entity_poly.type
_entity_poly.pdbx_seq_one_letter_code
_entity_poly.pdbx_strand_id
1 'polypeptide(L)'
;MTPEPIKKPNDSPQYPAGLRLPTAQELAKEPARKESPTQNASVEADFNGDGKPDYAILLASINTNKGALAVKLSNPNNYEWLVSIITLIGMLNQWRLI
;
A
#
# COMPACT_ATOMS: atom_id res chain seq x y z
N MET A 1 39.18 -21.12 4.69
CA MET A 1 37.84 -20.59 4.97
C MET A 1 37.61 -19.40 4.06
N THR A 2 36.91 -19.60 2.95
CA THR A 2 36.41 -18.50 2.12
C THR A 2 35.26 -17.85 2.89
N PRO A 3 35.22 -16.50 3.04
CA PRO A 3 34.06 -15.86 3.63
C PRO A 3 32.84 -16.14 2.74
N GLU A 4 31.74 -16.59 3.34
CA GLU A 4 30.48 -16.71 2.61
C GLU A 4 30.10 -15.35 2.01
N PRO A 5 29.58 -15.32 0.77
CA PRO A 5 29.04 -14.08 0.23
C PRO A 5 27.96 -13.56 1.17
N ILE A 6 28.08 -12.30 1.59
CA ILE A 6 27.04 -11.60 2.34
C ILE A 6 25.75 -11.77 1.54
N LYS A 7 24.81 -12.58 2.04
CA LYS A 7 23.45 -12.59 1.49
C LYS A 7 22.98 -11.15 1.58
N LYS A 8 22.85 -10.48 0.44
CA LYS A 8 22.17 -9.19 0.37
C LYS A 8 20.84 -9.44 1.07
N PRO A 9 20.51 -8.75 2.17
CA PRO A 9 19.22 -8.94 2.75
C PRO A 9 18.23 -8.60 1.64
N ASN A 10 17.24 -9.48 1.45
CA ASN A 10 16.19 -9.27 0.46
C ASN A 10 15.29 -8.12 0.95
N ASP A 11 15.85 -6.92 1.10
CA ASP A 11 15.25 -5.70 1.65
C ASP A 11 14.32 -5.06 0.63
N SER A 12 13.40 -5.85 0.08
CA SER A 12 12.12 -5.27 -0.28
C SER A 12 11.48 -4.81 1.03
N PRO A 13 11.07 -3.53 1.16
CA PRO A 13 10.45 -3.04 2.38
C PRO A 13 9.31 -3.98 2.78
N GLN A 14 9.31 -4.41 4.05
CA GLN A 14 8.44 -5.47 4.54
C GLN A 14 6.98 -5.00 4.59
N TYR A 15 6.29 -5.06 3.46
CA TYR A 15 4.84 -5.03 3.39
C TYR A 15 4.28 -6.36 3.90
N PRO A 16 2.99 -6.40 4.28
CA PRO A 16 2.32 -7.66 4.59
C PRO A 16 2.54 -8.69 3.47
N ALA A 17 2.75 -9.95 3.85
CA ALA A 17 3.11 -11.01 2.92
C ALA A 17 2.15 -11.08 1.73
N GLY A 18 2.71 -11.15 0.52
CA GLY A 18 1.91 -11.19 -0.72
C GLY A 18 1.49 -9.83 -1.28
N LEU A 19 1.90 -8.72 -0.66
CA LEU A 19 1.65 -7.35 -1.13
C LEU A 19 2.96 -6.63 -1.51
N ARG A 20 2.84 -5.68 -2.43
CA ARG A 20 3.92 -4.79 -2.88
C ARG A 20 3.39 -3.41 -3.21
N LEU A 21 4.28 -2.45 -3.43
CA LEU A 21 3.87 -1.19 -4.05
C LEU A 21 3.33 -1.44 -5.47
N PRO A 22 2.28 -0.72 -5.88
CA PRO A 22 1.87 -0.65 -7.27
C PRO A 22 3.00 -0.07 -8.13
N THR A 23 3.17 -0.59 -9.34
CA THR A 23 4.07 -0.01 -10.33
C THR A 23 3.48 1.28 -10.90
N ALA A 24 4.32 2.13 -11.50
CA ALA A 24 3.85 3.33 -12.20
C ALA A 24 2.82 3.01 -13.29
N GLN A 25 2.95 1.87 -13.99
CA GLN A 25 2.01 1.45 -15.02
C GLN A 25 0.66 1.04 -14.44
N GLU A 26 0.63 0.38 -13.29
CA GLU A 26 -0.62 0.02 -12.60
C GLU A 26 -1.33 1.26 -12.08
N LEU A 27 -0.59 2.21 -11.49
CA LEU A 27 -1.14 3.49 -11.04
C LEU A 27 -1.66 4.33 -12.22
N ALA A 28 -1.00 4.31 -13.37
CA ALA A 28 -1.44 5.03 -14.56
C ALA A 28 -2.73 4.46 -15.18
N LYS A 29 -3.05 3.19 -14.91
CA LYS A 29 -4.26 2.51 -15.40
C LYS A 29 -5.48 2.78 -14.53
N GLU A 30 -5.31 3.24 -13.28
CA GLU A 30 -6.41 3.55 -12.37
C GLU A 30 -7.09 4.85 -12.79
N PRO A 31 -8.36 4.84 -13.27
CA PRO A 31 -9.04 6.05 -13.73
C PRO A 31 -9.11 7.13 -12.65
N ALA A 32 -9.32 6.74 -11.38
CA ALA A 32 -9.39 7.67 -10.26
C ALA A 32 -8.06 8.43 -10.01
N ARG A 33 -6.92 7.93 -10.52
CA ARG A 33 -5.63 8.63 -10.37
C ARG A 33 -5.55 9.92 -11.18
N LYS A 34 -6.26 10.02 -12.31
CA LYS A 34 -6.31 11.24 -13.11
C LYS A 34 -7.02 12.38 -12.38
N GLU A 35 -8.01 12.02 -11.57
CA GLU A 35 -8.79 12.94 -10.74
C GLU A 35 -8.15 13.21 -9.38
N SER A 36 -7.07 12.49 -9.03
CA SER A 36 -6.36 12.69 -7.76
C SER A 36 -5.41 13.89 -7.88
N PRO A 37 -5.64 14.99 -7.14
CA PRO A 37 -4.78 16.18 -7.22
C PRO A 37 -3.37 15.94 -6.67
N THR A 38 -3.20 14.94 -5.80
CA THR A 38 -1.90 14.65 -5.17
C THR A 38 -1.19 13.46 -5.79
N GLN A 39 -1.92 12.56 -6.49
CA GLN A 39 -1.38 11.31 -7.04
C GLN A 39 -0.53 10.51 -6.04
N ASN A 40 -0.80 10.65 -4.74
CA ASN A 40 -0.09 9.91 -3.72
C ASN A 40 -0.65 8.49 -3.60
N ALA A 41 0.23 7.51 -3.40
CA ALA A 41 -0.15 6.13 -3.06
C ALA A 41 -0.04 5.85 -1.55
N SER A 42 0.38 6.84 -0.77
CA SER A 42 0.53 6.78 0.67
C SER A 42 0.20 8.12 1.31
N VAL A 43 -0.26 8.08 2.55
CA VAL A 43 -0.45 9.24 3.40
C VAL A 43 0.07 8.93 4.80
N GLU A 44 0.67 9.93 5.43
CA GLU A 44 1.16 9.90 6.81
C GLU A 44 0.28 10.84 7.64
N ALA A 45 -0.26 10.35 8.75
CA ALA A 45 -1.07 11.12 9.70
C ALA A 45 -1.17 10.34 11.02
N ASP A 46 -1.69 10.96 12.09
CA ASP A 46 -2.04 10.27 13.32
C ASP A 46 -3.50 9.79 13.22
N PHE A 47 -3.71 8.55 12.80
CA PHE A 47 -5.04 7.97 12.58
C PHE A 47 -5.67 7.43 13.88
N ASN A 48 -4.85 7.03 14.86
CA ASN A 48 -5.33 6.43 16.11
C ASN A 48 -5.28 7.37 17.33
N GLY A 49 -4.69 8.56 17.20
CA GLY A 49 -4.66 9.61 18.21
C GLY A 49 -3.57 9.43 19.28
N ASP A 50 -2.52 8.65 19.02
CA ASP A 50 -1.45 8.38 19.98
C ASP A 50 -0.31 9.42 19.95
N GLY A 51 -0.38 10.39 19.04
CA GLY A 51 0.63 11.43 18.85
C GLY A 51 1.87 10.97 18.08
N LYS A 52 1.86 9.77 17.49
CA LYS A 52 2.91 9.25 16.61
C LYS A 52 2.40 9.14 15.16
N PRO A 53 3.29 9.17 14.16
CA PRO A 53 2.87 9.02 12.77
C PRO A 53 2.42 7.60 12.43
N ASP A 54 1.23 7.48 11.83
CA ASP A 54 0.71 6.30 11.16
C ASP A 54 0.81 6.43 9.63
N TYR A 55 0.66 5.32 8.91
CA TYR A 55 0.75 5.29 7.46
C TYR A 55 -0.43 4.55 6.84
N ALA A 56 -1.11 5.14 5.86
CA ALA A 56 -2.05 4.43 5.00
C ALA A 56 -1.48 4.35 3.58
N ILE A 57 -1.44 3.13 3.02
CA ILE A 57 -0.72 2.81 1.78
C ILE A 57 -1.61 1.98 0.88
N LEU A 58 -1.72 2.38 -0.39
CA LEU A 58 -2.28 1.57 -1.45
C LEU A 58 -1.23 0.58 -1.94
N LEU A 59 -1.52 -0.72 -1.81
CA LEU A 59 -0.67 -1.82 -2.24
C LEU A 59 -1.32 -2.62 -3.36
N ALA A 60 -0.51 -3.37 -4.09
CA ALA A 60 -0.94 -4.34 -5.10
C ALA A 60 -0.60 -5.76 -4.64
N SER A 61 -1.46 -6.72 -4.96
CA SER A 61 -1.18 -8.13 -4.74
C SER A 61 -0.12 -8.65 -5.73
N ILE A 62 0.77 -9.52 -5.26
CA ILE A 62 1.74 -10.18 -6.15
C ILE A 62 1.13 -11.36 -6.92
N ASN A 63 0.01 -11.91 -6.42
CA ASN A 63 -0.61 -13.14 -6.94
C ASN A 63 -1.92 -12.88 -7.70
N THR A 64 -2.46 -11.66 -7.65
CA THR A 64 -3.77 -11.32 -8.21
C THR A 64 -3.80 -9.89 -8.73
N ASN A 65 -4.77 -9.54 -9.58
CA ASN A 65 -5.01 -8.16 -10.04
C ASN A 65 -5.77 -7.30 -8.99
N LYS A 66 -5.63 -7.60 -7.70
CA LYS A 66 -6.31 -6.88 -6.62
C LYS A 66 -5.38 -5.87 -5.97
N GLY A 67 -5.97 -4.79 -5.47
CA GLY A 67 -5.29 -3.84 -4.60
C GLY A 67 -5.48 -4.20 -3.14
N ALA A 68 -4.80 -3.48 -2.26
CA ALA A 68 -5.06 -3.49 -0.83
C ALA A 68 -4.90 -2.07 -0.30
N LEU A 69 -5.77 -1.70 0.65
CA LEU A 69 -5.46 -0.60 1.54
C LEU A 69 -4.81 -1.22 2.78
N ALA A 70 -3.55 -0.89 3.01
CA ALA A 70 -2.83 -1.29 4.20
C ALA A 70 -2.61 -0.06 5.09
N VAL A 71 -3.03 -0.14 6.34
CA VAL A 71 -2.77 0.87 7.36
C VAL A 71 -1.75 0.29 8.33
N LYS A 72 -0.67 1.03 8.54
CA LYS A 72 0.37 0.71 9.52
C LYS A 72 0.19 1.66 10.69
N LEU A 73 -0.39 1.15 11.78
CA LEU A 73 -0.64 1.93 12.98
C LEU A 73 0.56 1.85 13.93
N SER A 74 0.97 2.97 14.48
CA SER A 74 1.90 3.03 15.60
C SER A 74 1.24 2.49 16.86
N ASN A 75 2.08 1.98 17.75
CA ASN A 75 1.70 1.67 19.11
C ASN A 75 2.86 2.06 20.06
N PRO A 76 2.75 1.85 21.38
CA PRO A 76 3.81 2.26 22.31
C PRO A 76 5.20 1.71 21.97
N ASN A 77 5.28 0.51 21.39
CA ASN A 77 6.54 -0.22 21.21
C ASN A 77 7.02 -0.30 19.76
N ASN A 78 6.12 -0.32 18.78
CA ASN A 78 6.42 -0.50 17.36
C ASN A 78 5.22 -0.08 16.48
N TYR A 79 4.87 -0.93 15.51
CA TYR A 79 3.77 -0.76 14.58
C TYR A 79 3.05 -2.08 14.34
N GLU A 80 1.78 -1.99 13.96
CA GLU A 80 0.95 -3.10 13.52
C GLU A 80 0.32 -2.82 12.14
N TRP A 81 0.08 -3.88 11.37
CA TRP A 81 -0.56 -3.77 10.06
C TRP A 81 -2.04 -4.16 10.15
N LEU A 82 -2.90 -3.26 9.72
CA LEU A 82 -4.29 -3.54 9.36
C LEU A 82 -4.39 -3.57 7.85
N VAL A 83 -4.85 -4.69 7.28
CA VAL A 83 -4.88 -4.89 5.83
C VAL A 83 -6.30 -5.18 5.39
N SER A 84 -6.81 -4.40 4.45
CA SER A 84 -8.04 -4.68 3.74
C SER A 84 -7.73 -4.95 2.27
N ILE A 85 -8.01 -6.16 1.81
CA ILE A 85 -7.91 -6.50 0.39
C ILE A 85 -9.09 -5.84 -0.32
N ILE A 86 -8.79 -4.87 -1.17
CA ILE A 86 -9.79 -4.20 -1.98
C ILE A 86 -9.78 -4.81 -3.37
N THR A 87 -10.96 -5.17 -3.85
CA THR A 87 -11.10 -5.33 -5.30
C THR A 87 -11.10 -3.91 -5.83
N LEU A 88 -10.09 -3.54 -6.61
CA LEU A 88 -10.13 -2.32 -7.43
C LEU A 88 -11.21 -2.56 -8.50
N ILE A 89 -12.48 -2.38 -8.15
CA ILE A 89 -13.58 -2.42 -9.11
C ILE A 89 -13.63 -1.03 -9.76
N GLY A 90 -12.74 -0.88 -10.75
CA GLY A 90 -12.62 0.26 -11.65
C GLY A 90 -12.70 -0.18 -13.12
N MET A 91 -13.53 -1.17 -13.41
CA MET A 91 -14.16 -1.35 -14.72
C MET A 91 -15.65 -1.52 -14.47
N LEU A 92 -16.37 -0.40 -14.43
CA LEU A 92 -17.70 -0.22 -15.02
C LEU A 92 -18.07 1.24 -14.77
N ASN A 93 -18.25 1.97 -15.87
CA ASN A 93 -18.74 3.32 -15.88
C ASN A 93 -20.07 3.42 -15.09
N GLN A 94 -20.25 4.57 -14.45
CA GLN A 94 -21.52 5.17 -14.02
C GLN A 94 -21.83 5.04 -12.51
N TRP A 95 -21.39 6.04 -11.75
CA TRP A 95 -22.19 6.56 -10.65
C TRP A 95 -22.94 7.79 -11.17
N ARG A 96 -24.22 7.61 -11.52
CA ARG A 96 -25.16 8.74 -11.66
C ARG A 96 -25.79 8.97 -10.29
N LEU A 97 -25.61 10.18 -9.75
CA LEU A 97 -26.44 10.71 -8.68
C LEU A 97 -27.86 10.92 -9.23
N ILE A 98 -28.86 10.33 -8.57
CA ILE A 98 -30.22 10.87 -8.48
C ILE A 98 -30.31 11.68 -7.19
#